data_AF-A0A453EIC4-F1
#
_entry.id   AF-A0A453EIC4-F1
#
_cell.length_a   1.000
_cell.length_b   1.000
_cell.length_c   1.000
_cell.angle_alpha   90.00
_cell.angle_beta   90.00
_cell.angle_gamma   90.00
#
_symmetry.space_group_name_H-M   'P 1'
#
loop_
_entity.id
_entity.type
_entity.pdbx_description
1 polymer ?
#
loop_
_entity_poly.entity_id
_entity_poly.type
_entity_poly.pdbx_seq_one_letter_code
_entity_poly.pdbx_strand_id
1 'polypeptide(L)'
;MERAQGASNNAAKHRKTNPPLQTWRPVSTQASPREAHLDEISNSRRKQMAGTSITDSENSVLDETTNVGIEVTTNNTFLSESSSTFSSSATKVAAENTMEVDVPLMHFLKGKGGSVQKQIEQETGVKIIFPSGKEETLVVLEGKSAESIGKVSERIAKILEEAVQSPMLDYSHFISLPLAIHPDLVEKLNNFQRSILGVSASNVDSDKDEILSESSVDEIDEAASPSVPVKQPVQEEKPVIVKMDNKGSQPEFDIDKSIFIKPKTFHLTVLMLKLWNKDRIAQASDILQSVSSQVNDALENRPISIQLRGLTCMKGSPARARVVYAPVLEVGGEGRLVRACKVITEAFVKSGLVLERDAKQELRLHATIMNVRHRKSKKSNRRNDSFDARAIFRQYGEQDWGEYPVPAVHLSQRFKFDEGGYYHCCCSIPLPEVAQSE
;
A
#
# COMPACT_ATOMS: atom_id res chain seq x y z
N MET A 1 -6.81 -9.52 74.24
CA MET A 1 -6.23 -8.39 75.01
C MET A 1 -4.95 -7.95 74.33
N GLU A 2 -4.49 -6.74 74.61
CA GLU A 2 -3.38 -6.06 73.92
C GLU A 2 -2.01 -6.71 74.19
N ARG A 3 -1.05 -6.58 73.25
CA ARG A 3 -0.01 -5.52 73.31
C ARG A 3 0.98 -5.52 72.14
N ALA A 4 1.40 -4.30 71.78
CA ALA A 4 2.78 -3.90 71.40
C ALA A 4 3.37 -4.42 70.06
N GLN A 5 4.25 -3.67 69.35
CA GLN A 5 4.82 -2.32 69.56
C GLN A 5 5.44 -1.76 68.25
N GLY A 6 5.66 -0.44 68.18
CA GLY A 6 6.68 0.21 67.31
C GLY A 6 6.33 0.31 65.81
N ALA A 7 5.85 1.41 65.22
CA ALA A 7 6.17 2.84 65.33
C ALA A 7 7.48 3.30 64.64
N SER A 8 7.34 4.09 63.56
CA SER A 8 8.16 5.29 63.33
C SER A 8 7.50 6.22 62.30
N ASN A 9 7.48 7.52 62.59
CA ASN A 9 7.19 8.55 61.59
C ASN A 9 8.52 9.01 60.97
N ASN A 10 8.53 9.38 59.68
CA ASN A 10 9.34 10.52 59.23
C ASN A 10 8.89 11.05 57.87
N ALA A 11 8.70 12.37 57.77
CA ALA A 11 8.35 13.06 56.54
C ALA A 11 9.58 13.75 55.95
N ALA A 12 10.07 13.30 54.79
CA ALA A 12 11.18 13.93 54.07
C ALA A 12 10.65 14.85 52.95
N LYS A 13 11.02 16.14 53.00
CA LYS A 13 10.69 17.11 51.95
C LYS A 13 11.67 16.96 50.78
N HIS A 14 11.17 16.73 49.56
CA HIS A 14 11.97 16.91 48.35
C HIS A 14 11.40 18.02 47.46
N ARG A 15 12.31 18.89 46.99
CA ARG A 15 12.01 20.04 46.11
C ARG A 15 11.65 19.55 44.71
N LYS A 16 10.66 20.18 44.07
CA LYS A 16 10.52 20.13 42.61
C LYS A 16 11.52 21.09 41.97
N THR A 17 12.36 20.58 41.06
CA THR A 17 13.25 21.37 40.20
C THR A 17 12.91 21.08 38.75
N ASN A 18 12.41 22.08 38.03
CA ASN A 18 12.13 21.94 36.60
C ASN A 18 13.46 21.97 35.81
N PRO A 19 13.65 21.11 34.79
CA PRO A 19 14.77 21.24 33.87
C PRO A 19 14.59 22.49 32.97
N PRO A 20 15.70 23.11 32.49
CA PRO A 20 15.64 24.33 31.71
C PRO A 20 15.20 24.08 30.26
N LEU A 21 14.46 25.05 29.70
CA LEU A 21 14.13 25.13 28.28
C LEU A 21 15.41 25.41 27.46
N GLN A 22 15.78 24.53 26.53
CA GLN A 22 16.79 24.85 25.51
C GLN A 22 16.12 25.41 24.26
N THR A 23 16.48 26.64 23.91
CA THR A 23 16.04 27.34 22.70
C THR A 23 16.89 26.93 21.50
N TRP A 24 16.28 26.22 20.56
CA TRP A 24 16.92 25.88 19.29
C TRP A 24 17.16 27.13 18.44
N ARG A 25 18.37 27.27 17.89
CA ARG A 25 18.71 28.29 16.89
C ARG A 25 18.84 27.62 15.52
N PRO A 26 18.22 28.16 14.45
CA PRO A 26 18.43 27.64 13.11
C PRO A 26 19.85 28.01 12.63
N VAL A 27 20.61 27.00 12.18
CA VAL A 27 21.86 27.22 11.45
C VAL A 27 21.53 27.34 9.97
N SER A 28 21.86 28.49 9.37
CA SER A 28 21.70 28.72 7.94
C SER A 28 23.00 28.41 7.22
N THR A 29 22.96 27.48 6.27
CA THR A 29 24.03 27.23 5.30
C THR A 29 23.45 27.24 3.90
N GLN A 30 23.53 28.40 3.22
CA GLN A 30 23.25 28.43 1.78
C GLN A 30 24.41 27.76 1.03
N ALA A 31 24.07 26.89 0.09
CA ALA A 31 24.98 26.37 -0.93
C ALA A 31 24.49 26.83 -2.30
N SER A 32 25.04 27.93 -2.81
CA SER A 32 24.82 28.36 -4.20
C SER A 32 25.65 27.50 -5.15
N PRO A 33 25.17 27.24 -6.39
CA PRO A 33 25.82 26.31 -7.31
C PRO A 33 27.16 26.84 -7.84
N ARG A 34 28.01 25.92 -8.30
CA ARG A 34 29.12 26.22 -9.20
C ARG A 34 28.92 25.49 -10.52
N GLU A 35 28.69 26.25 -11.57
CA GLU A 35 28.91 25.81 -12.94
C GLU A 35 30.42 25.66 -13.17
N ALA A 36 30.82 24.61 -13.90
CA ALA A 36 32.18 24.45 -14.40
C ALA A 36 32.16 23.58 -15.68
N HIS A 37 31.76 24.23 -16.77
CA HIS A 37 32.08 24.02 -18.18
C HIS A 37 32.38 22.63 -18.77
N LEU A 38 31.88 22.43 -19.99
CA LEU A 38 32.24 21.34 -20.90
C LEU A 38 33.71 21.43 -21.33
N ASP A 39 34.34 20.27 -21.57
CA ASP A 39 35.42 20.12 -22.56
C ASP A 39 35.18 18.82 -23.35
N GLU A 40 35.08 18.91 -24.67
CA GLU A 40 34.96 17.76 -25.56
C GLU A 40 36.35 17.24 -25.96
N ILE A 41 36.62 15.94 -25.74
CA ILE A 41 37.64 15.23 -26.53
C ILE A 41 37.03 13.96 -27.10
N SER A 42 36.78 13.98 -28.40
CA SER A 42 36.40 12.80 -29.17
C SER A 42 37.61 11.88 -29.35
N ASN A 43 37.37 10.56 -29.43
CA ASN A 43 38.06 9.71 -30.40
C ASN A 43 37.33 8.39 -30.65
N SER A 44 37.19 8.03 -31.92
CA SER A 44 36.56 6.77 -32.35
C SER A 44 37.62 5.73 -32.68
N ARG A 45 37.44 4.48 -32.22
CA ARG A 45 38.16 3.34 -32.85
C ARG A 45 37.37 2.02 -32.89
N ARG A 46 36.57 1.92 -33.94
CA ARG A 46 36.00 0.68 -34.51
C ARG A 46 37.09 -0.40 -34.73
N LYS A 47 36.82 -1.64 -34.32
CA LYS A 47 37.40 -2.88 -34.89
C LYS A 47 36.41 -4.04 -34.75
N GLN A 48 36.48 -5.01 -35.66
CA GLN A 48 35.50 -6.11 -35.81
C GLN A 48 36.18 -7.48 -35.80
N MET A 49 35.42 -8.48 -35.34
CA MET A 49 35.37 -9.90 -35.77
C MET A 49 36.68 -10.72 -35.88
N ALA A 50 36.81 -11.69 -34.96
CA ALA A 50 37.01 -13.12 -35.28
C ALA A 50 36.65 -13.96 -34.02
N GLY A 51 36.19 -15.21 -34.09
CA GLY A 51 35.76 -15.93 -35.31
C GLY A 51 36.07 -17.43 -35.36
N THR A 52 35.81 -18.21 -34.29
CA THR A 52 35.99 -19.68 -34.33
C THR A 52 35.00 -20.41 -33.41
N SER A 53 34.52 -21.56 -33.87
CA SER A 53 33.69 -22.54 -33.16
C SER A 53 34.45 -23.87 -32.99
N ILE A 54 33.92 -24.83 -32.21
CA ILE A 54 33.87 -26.29 -32.45
C ILE A 54 33.43 -27.07 -31.19
N THR A 55 32.39 -27.91 -31.34
CA THR A 55 31.99 -29.21 -30.69
C THR A 55 32.57 -29.65 -29.32
N ASP A 56 31.93 -30.51 -28.50
CA ASP A 56 30.60 -31.15 -28.43
C ASP A 56 30.49 -31.85 -27.05
N SER A 57 29.28 -32.23 -26.58
CA SER A 57 28.95 -33.59 -26.05
C SER A 57 27.67 -33.64 -25.19
N GLU A 58 26.68 -34.41 -25.69
CA GLU A 58 25.84 -35.39 -24.97
C GLU A 58 25.13 -35.07 -23.63
N ASN A 59 23.82 -34.82 -23.76
CA ASN A 59 22.73 -35.72 -23.32
C ASN A 59 22.55 -36.06 -21.81
N SER A 60 21.45 -35.59 -21.22
CA SER A 60 20.37 -36.47 -20.72
C SER A 60 19.12 -35.68 -20.26
N VAL A 61 17.98 -36.37 -20.21
CA VAL A 61 16.68 -35.81 -19.76
C VAL A 61 16.46 -36.15 -18.29
N LEU A 62 16.13 -35.15 -17.46
CA LEU A 62 15.40 -35.33 -16.21
C LEU A 62 14.26 -34.32 -16.10
N ASP A 63 13.21 -34.74 -15.40
CA ASP A 63 11.95 -34.03 -15.19
C ASP A 63 12.00 -33.31 -13.84
N GLU A 64 11.88 -31.98 -13.83
CA GLU A 64 11.88 -31.18 -12.59
C GLU A 64 10.65 -30.29 -12.49
N THR A 65 9.73 -30.69 -11.60
CA THR A 65 8.75 -29.79 -11.01
C THR A 65 9.47 -28.79 -10.11
N THR A 66 9.82 -27.62 -10.64
CA THR A 66 10.57 -26.57 -9.93
C THR A 66 9.75 -25.94 -8.80
N ASN A 67 9.83 -26.55 -7.62
CA ASN A 67 9.33 -25.99 -6.38
C ASN A 67 10.30 -24.90 -5.90
N VAL A 68 10.20 -23.70 -6.48
CA VAL A 68 11.14 -22.58 -6.28
C VAL A 68 11.11 -22.13 -4.82
N GLY A 69 12.17 -22.47 -4.08
CA GLY A 69 12.39 -21.96 -2.72
C GLY A 69 12.73 -20.48 -2.72
N ILE A 70 12.40 -19.79 -1.62
CA ILE A 70 12.70 -18.37 -1.45
C ILE A 70 14.20 -18.19 -1.19
N GLU A 71 14.95 -17.76 -2.20
CA GLU A 71 16.29 -17.21 -1.98
C GLU A 71 16.19 -15.87 -1.26
N VAL A 72 16.83 -15.75 -0.10
CA VAL A 72 16.95 -14.49 0.63
C VAL A 72 18.20 -13.75 0.14
N THR A 73 18.03 -12.56 -0.43
CA THR A 73 19.15 -11.68 -0.79
C THR A 73 19.94 -11.30 0.46
N THR A 74 21.11 -11.91 0.66
CA THR A 74 21.97 -11.72 1.86
C THR A 74 23.20 -10.86 1.56
N ASN A 75 23.36 -9.77 2.32
CA ASN A 75 24.53 -8.87 2.22
C ASN A 75 25.56 -9.19 3.31
N ASN A 76 26.40 -10.21 3.06
CA ASN A 76 27.42 -10.67 4.01
C ASN A 76 28.59 -9.67 4.14
N THR A 77 28.63 -8.91 5.24
CA THR A 77 29.78 -8.05 5.57
C THR A 77 30.77 -8.78 6.48
N PHE A 78 31.84 -9.31 5.90
CA PHE A 78 32.94 -9.94 6.66
C PHE A 78 33.96 -8.89 7.13
N LEU A 79 34.07 -8.70 8.45
CA LEU A 79 35.15 -7.94 9.06
C LEU A 79 36.40 -8.81 9.22
N SER A 80 37.46 -8.51 8.48
CA SER A 80 38.77 -9.16 8.63
C SER A 80 39.46 -8.71 9.92
N GLU A 81 39.83 -9.64 10.80
CA GLU A 81 40.54 -9.30 12.05
C GLU A 81 41.90 -8.62 11.79
N SER A 82 42.15 -7.49 12.47
CA SER A 82 43.50 -7.00 12.73
C SER A 82 43.61 -6.66 14.21
N SER A 83 44.72 -7.06 14.85
CA SER A 83 44.80 -7.20 16.29
C SER A 83 45.24 -5.93 17.02
N SER A 84 44.45 -5.49 18.00
CA SER A 84 44.98 -4.78 19.17
C SER A 84 44.12 -5.06 20.41
N THR A 85 44.76 -5.08 21.59
CA THR A 85 44.18 -5.63 22.82
C THR A 85 43.69 -4.54 23.75
N PHE A 86 42.43 -4.60 24.21
CA PHE A 86 42.06 -4.12 25.55
C PHE A 86 40.77 -4.82 26.04
N SER A 87 40.63 -4.95 27.37
CA SER A 87 39.55 -5.74 27.99
C SER A 87 38.38 -4.86 28.47
N SER A 88 37.18 -5.19 28.01
CA SER A 88 35.96 -5.08 28.83
C SER A 88 34.94 -6.15 28.38
N SER A 89 33.88 -6.36 29.15
CA SER A 89 32.91 -7.45 28.98
C SER A 89 31.98 -7.25 27.76
N ALA A 90 32.50 -7.48 26.55
CA ALA A 90 31.72 -7.58 25.33
C ALA A 90 31.53 -9.05 24.92
N THR A 91 30.27 -9.48 24.81
CA THR A 91 29.94 -10.75 24.13
C THR A 91 30.38 -10.63 22.67
N LYS A 92 31.41 -11.38 22.23
CA LYS A 92 31.79 -11.42 20.81
C LYS A 92 30.61 -11.93 19.98
N VAL A 93 29.86 -11.03 19.37
CA VAL A 93 29.07 -11.31 18.17
C VAL A 93 30.09 -11.69 17.09
N ALA A 94 30.01 -12.93 16.60
CA ALA A 94 31.02 -13.50 15.71
C ALA A 94 30.55 -13.53 14.25
N ALA A 95 29.25 -13.34 14.02
CA ALA A 95 28.66 -13.09 12.72
C ALA A 95 27.43 -12.18 12.88
N GLU A 96 27.20 -11.34 11.89
CA GLU A 96 26.03 -10.48 11.75
C GLU A 96 25.50 -10.63 10.32
N ASN A 97 24.18 -10.63 10.14
CA ASN A 97 23.55 -10.54 8.84
C ASN A 97 22.35 -9.58 8.90
N THR A 98 21.97 -9.02 7.76
CA THR A 98 20.78 -8.18 7.63
C THR A 98 19.82 -8.78 6.62
N MET A 99 18.52 -8.62 6.88
CA MET A 99 17.46 -9.05 5.95
C MET A 99 16.34 -8.01 5.90
N GLU A 100 15.71 -7.88 4.74
CA GLU A 100 14.65 -6.91 4.52
C GLU A 100 13.29 -7.55 4.75
N VAL A 101 12.53 -7.00 5.70
CA VAL A 101 11.19 -7.45 6.08
C VAL A 101 10.25 -6.26 6.01
N ASP A 102 9.24 -6.34 5.15
CA ASP A 102 8.23 -5.29 5.00
C ASP A 102 7.51 -5.05 6.34
N VAL A 103 7.25 -3.79 6.71
CA VAL A 103 6.74 -3.44 8.05
C VAL A 103 5.46 -4.20 8.44
N PRO A 104 4.47 -4.42 7.53
CA PRO A 104 3.30 -5.23 7.83
C PRO A 104 3.57 -6.73 8.07
N LEU A 105 4.71 -7.27 7.62
CA LEU A 105 5.12 -8.65 7.91
C LEU A 105 5.82 -8.80 9.28
N MET A 106 6.49 -7.76 9.79
CA MET A 106 7.27 -7.83 11.04
C MET A 106 6.46 -8.33 12.25
N HIS A 107 5.17 -8.04 12.31
CA HIS A 107 4.33 -8.45 13.44
C HIS A 107 4.09 -9.97 13.49
N PHE A 108 4.12 -10.67 12.35
CA PHE A 108 4.07 -12.14 12.30
C PHE A 108 5.38 -12.75 12.82
N LEU A 109 6.52 -12.25 12.35
CA LEU A 109 7.85 -12.67 12.81
C LEU A 109 8.04 -12.43 14.32
N LYS A 110 7.51 -11.33 14.85
CA LYS A 110 7.55 -11.04 16.28
C LYS A 110 6.61 -11.94 17.09
N GLY A 111 5.39 -12.15 16.60
CA GLY A 111 4.33 -12.91 17.27
C GLY A 111 3.68 -12.18 18.46
N LYS A 112 2.51 -12.64 18.92
CA LYS A 112 1.79 -12.01 20.04
C LYS A 112 2.66 -12.04 21.31
N GLY A 113 2.96 -10.85 21.85
CA GLY A 113 3.86 -10.70 23.02
C GLY A 113 5.34 -10.96 22.75
N GLY A 114 5.78 -11.01 21.48
CA GLY A 114 7.14 -11.37 21.10
C GLY A 114 7.43 -12.87 21.21
N SER A 115 6.40 -13.72 21.18
CA SER A 115 6.53 -15.17 21.39
C SER A 115 7.39 -15.86 20.33
N VAL A 116 7.13 -15.59 19.05
CA VAL A 116 7.85 -16.20 17.91
C VAL A 116 9.30 -15.76 17.91
N GLN A 117 9.57 -14.45 18.10
CA GLN A 117 10.93 -13.94 18.30
C GLN A 117 11.66 -14.70 19.42
N LYS A 118 11.11 -14.68 20.64
CA LYS A 118 11.76 -15.31 21.82
C LYS A 118 12.01 -16.80 21.62
N GLN A 119 11.10 -17.51 20.94
CA GLN A 119 11.28 -18.92 20.64
C GLN A 119 12.47 -19.15 19.70
N ILE A 120 12.57 -18.39 18.59
CA ILE A 120 13.69 -18.51 17.65
C ILE A 120 15.01 -18.16 18.35
N GLU A 121 15.03 -17.10 19.15
CA GLU A 121 16.22 -16.65 19.89
C GLU A 121 16.69 -17.69 20.91
N GLN A 122 15.76 -18.33 21.64
CA GLN A 122 16.07 -19.37 22.62
C GLN A 122 16.53 -20.68 21.99
N GLU A 123 15.92 -21.10 20.87
CA GLU A 123 16.24 -22.37 20.20
C GLU A 123 17.54 -22.30 19.38
N THR A 124 17.97 -21.12 18.93
CA THR A 124 19.14 -20.95 18.04
C THR A 124 20.31 -20.17 18.63
N GLY A 125 20.08 -19.35 19.67
CA GLY A 125 21.09 -18.48 20.25
C GLY A 125 21.49 -17.28 19.36
N VAL A 126 20.76 -17.03 18.27
CA VAL A 126 20.84 -15.82 17.43
C VAL A 126 19.82 -14.80 17.96
N LYS A 127 20.21 -13.54 18.06
CA LYS A 127 19.35 -12.42 18.50
C LYS A 127 18.74 -11.71 17.30
N ILE A 128 17.43 -11.43 17.33
CA ILE A 128 16.70 -10.76 16.25
C ILE A 128 16.44 -9.31 16.65
N ILE A 129 17.02 -8.37 15.90
CA ILE A 129 16.87 -6.94 16.15
C ILE A 129 15.94 -6.36 15.08
N PHE A 130 14.75 -5.98 15.51
CA PHE A 130 13.85 -5.17 14.71
C PHE A 130 14.32 -3.71 14.72
N PRO A 131 14.10 -2.97 13.62
CA PRO A 131 14.42 -1.55 13.55
C PRO A 131 13.53 -0.69 14.47
N SER A 132 13.86 0.61 14.57
CA SER A 132 13.22 1.53 15.51
C SER A 132 12.35 2.60 14.86
N GLY A 133 12.65 2.95 13.61
CA GLY A 133 11.82 3.80 12.77
C GLY A 133 10.58 3.05 12.25
N LYS A 134 9.50 3.79 12.02
CA LYS A 134 8.21 3.22 11.55
C LYS A 134 8.23 2.72 10.10
N GLU A 135 9.25 3.11 9.33
CA GLU A 135 9.39 2.87 7.89
C GLU A 135 10.70 2.13 7.56
N GLU A 136 11.49 1.78 8.58
CA GLU A 136 12.71 0.98 8.46
C GLU A 136 12.33 -0.50 8.27
N THR A 137 12.84 -1.15 7.21
CA THR A 137 12.55 -2.55 6.86
C THR A 137 13.68 -3.53 7.23
N LEU A 138 14.85 -3.04 7.63
CA LEU A 138 16.03 -3.88 7.89
C LEU A 138 15.98 -4.51 9.28
N VAL A 139 15.90 -5.84 9.32
CA VAL A 139 16.05 -6.68 10.52
C VAL A 139 17.47 -7.20 10.58
N VAL A 140 18.12 -7.08 11.75
CA VAL A 140 19.50 -7.54 11.98
C VAL A 140 19.50 -8.84 12.77
N LEU A 141 20.35 -9.79 12.37
CA LEU A 141 20.56 -11.09 13.01
C LEU A 141 21.97 -11.17 13.59
N GLU A 142 22.11 -11.06 14.91
CA GLU A 142 23.40 -11.19 15.61
C GLU A 142 23.60 -12.64 16.10
N GLY A 143 24.72 -13.28 15.74
CA GLY A 143 24.96 -14.70 16.05
C GLY A 143 26.39 -15.07 16.42
N LYS A 144 26.56 -16.35 16.80
CA LYS A 144 27.87 -16.97 17.11
C LYS A 144 28.49 -17.71 15.93
N SER A 145 27.71 -18.02 14.90
CA SER A 145 28.20 -18.61 13.64
C SER A 145 27.28 -18.25 12.47
N ALA A 146 27.84 -18.22 11.26
CA ALA A 146 27.06 -18.05 10.03
C ALA A 146 26.00 -19.16 9.86
N GLU A 147 26.32 -20.40 10.25
CA GLU A 147 25.39 -21.54 10.22
C GLU A 147 24.14 -21.31 11.09
N SER A 148 24.30 -20.77 12.31
CA SER A 148 23.15 -20.44 13.16
C SER A 148 22.27 -19.35 12.55
N ILE A 149 22.88 -18.37 11.86
CA ILE A 149 22.17 -17.26 11.22
C ILE A 149 21.44 -17.75 9.96
N GLY A 150 22.04 -18.63 9.16
CA GLY A 150 21.40 -19.24 7.98
C GLY A 150 20.11 -19.98 8.35
N LYS A 151 20.18 -20.86 9.36
CA LYS A 151 19.02 -21.59 9.90
C LYS A 151 17.91 -20.67 10.43
N VAL A 152 18.27 -19.49 10.95
CA VAL A 152 17.30 -18.46 11.33
C VAL A 152 16.72 -17.77 10.09
N SER A 153 17.53 -17.39 9.12
CA SER A 153 17.08 -16.77 7.85
C SER A 153 16.06 -17.65 7.12
N GLU A 154 16.35 -18.95 6.97
CA GLU A 154 15.44 -19.95 6.39
C GLU A 154 14.10 -20.04 7.16
N ARG A 155 14.17 -20.12 8.49
CA ARG A 155 12.99 -20.17 9.36
C ARG A 155 12.16 -18.89 9.28
N ILE A 156 12.80 -17.74 9.18
CA ILE A 156 12.13 -16.45 9.00
C ILE A 156 11.47 -16.42 7.62
N ALA A 157 12.16 -16.78 6.54
CA ALA A 157 11.59 -16.84 5.19
C ALA A 157 10.29 -17.67 5.16
N LYS A 158 10.28 -18.83 5.81
CA LYS A 158 9.07 -19.66 5.94
C LYS A 158 7.94 -18.97 6.73
N ILE A 159 8.24 -18.30 7.84
CA ILE A 159 7.24 -17.53 8.61
C ILE A 159 6.65 -16.39 7.76
N LEU A 160 7.47 -15.74 6.93
CA LEU A 160 7.02 -14.68 6.02
C LEU A 160 6.13 -15.25 4.89
N GLU A 161 6.43 -16.44 4.38
CA GLU A 161 5.58 -17.14 3.41
C GLU A 161 4.21 -17.55 3.98
N GLU A 162 4.19 -18.15 5.19
CA GLU A 162 2.96 -18.47 5.91
C GLU A 162 2.15 -17.19 6.21
N ALA A 163 2.83 -16.08 6.56
CA ALA A 163 2.21 -14.77 6.76
C ALA A 163 1.64 -14.16 5.46
N VAL A 164 2.28 -14.37 4.30
CA VAL A 164 1.75 -13.97 3.00
C VAL A 164 0.40 -14.65 2.72
N GLN A 165 0.26 -15.93 3.03
CA GLN A 165 -1.03 -16.64 2.86
C GLN A 165 -2.12 -16.18 3.85
N SER A 166 -1.74 -15.64 5.02
CA SER A 166 -2.67 -15.26 6.10
C SER A 166 -3.77 -14.27 5.64
N PRO A 167 -5.05 -14.49 6.00
CA PRO A 167 -6.13 -13.56 5.70
C PRO A 167 -6.03 -12.24 6.48
N MET A 168 -5.16 -12.15 7.50
CA MET A 168 -4.92 -10.93 8.27
C MET A 168 -3.94 -9.97 7.59
N LEU A 169 -3.04 -10.47 6.74
CA LEU A 169 -2.18 -9.62 5.91
C LEU A 169 -2.99 -9.11 4.72
N ASP A 170 -2.95 -7.80 4.47
CA ASP A 170 -3.60 -7.18 3.32
C ASP A 170 -2.80 -7.44 2.02
N TYR A 171 -3.35 -7.07 0.86
CA TYR A 171 -2.60 -7.08 -0.41
C TYR A 171 -1.64 -5.89 -0.48
N SER A 172 -0.45 -6.06 -1.04
CA SER A 172 0.52 -4.96 -1.24
C SER A 172 0.50 -4.39 -2.66
N HIS A 173 0.13 -5.19 -3.66
CA HIS A 173 0.19 -4.81 -5.07
C HIS A 173 -1.09 -5.24 -5.79
N PHE A 174 -1.26 -4.75 -7.01
CA PHE A 174 -2.38 -5.12 -7.87
C PHE A 174 -2.02 -4.89 -9.34
N ILE A 175 -2.64 -5.65 -10.24
CA ILE A 175 -2.58 -5.42 -11.68
C ILE A 175 -3.82 -4.62 -12.07
N SER A 176 -3.66 -3.59 -12.89
CA SER A 176 -4.76 -2.71 -13.27
C SER A 176 -4.68 -2.15 -14.68
N LEU A 177 -5.84 -1.71 -15.16
CA LEU A 177 -6.00 -0.85 -16.33
C LEU A 177 -6.17 0.58 -15.81
N PRO A 178 -5.23 1.52 -16.08
CA PRO A 178 -5.28 2.87 -15.54
C PRO A 178 -6.39 3.68 -16.23
N LEU A 179 -7.18 4.43 -15.45
CA LEU A 179 -8.27 5.27 -15.98
C LEU A 179 -8.13 6.75 -15.59
N ALA A 180 -7.45 7.06 -14.49
CA ALA A 180 -7.15 8.44 -14.07
C ALA A 180 -6.18 9.18 -15.02
N ILE A 181 -5.65 8.49 -16.03
CA ILE A 181 -4.91 9.09 -17.16
C ILE A 181 -5.80 9.97 -18.05
N HIS A 182 -7.13 9.80 -18.00
CA HIS A 182 -8.11 10.52 -18.81
C HIS A 182 -8.64 11.75 -18.04
N PRO A 183 -8.25 13.00 -18.39
CA PRO A 183 -8.51 14.15 -17.52
C PRO A 183 -10.00 14.50 -17.39
N ASP A 184 -10.80 14.26 -18.43
CA ASP A 184 -12.24 14.48 -18.43
C ASP A 184 -12.97 13.48 -17.52
N LEU A 185 -12.51 12.21 -17.45
CA LEU A 185 -13.03 11.22 -16.51
C LEU A 185 -12.75 11.65 -15.07
N VAL A 186 -11.52 12.10 -14.81
CA VAL A 186 -11.12 12.67 -13.52
C VAL A 186 -11.98 13.89 -13.18
N GLU A 187 -12.29 14.77 -14.14
CA GLU A 187 -13.18 15.92 -13.92
C GLU A 187 -14.62 15.50 -13.61
N LYS A 188 -15.21 14.58 -14.41
CA LYS A 188 -16.55 14.01 -14.20
C LYS A 188 -16.69 13.41 -12.80
N LEU A 189 -15.69 12.63 -12.36
CA LEU A 189 -15.63 12.05 -11.02
C LEU A 189 -15.52 13.10 -9.92
N ASN A 190 -14.72 14.16 -10.12
CA ASN A 190 -14.65 15.29 -9.19
C ASN A 190 -16.00 16.04 -9.10
N ASN A 191 -16.67 16.27 -10.22
CA ASN A 191 -17.95 16.99 -10.29
C ASN A 191 -19.09 16.18 -9.64
N PHE A 192 -19.11 14.86 -9.84
CA PHE A 192 -19.98 13.92 -9.10
C PHE A 192 -19.75 14.02 -7.57
N GLN A 193 -18.49 14.01 -7.12
CA GLN A 193 -18.16 14.13 -5.69
C GLN A 193 -18.58 15.48 -5.10
N ARG A 194 -18.29 16.59 -5.78
CA ARG A 194 -18.69 17.95 -5.36
C ARG A 194 -20.21 18.08 -5.23
N SER A 195 -20.95 17.57 -6.22
CA SER A 195 -22.42 17.63 -6.25
C SER A 195 -23.05 16.86 -5.08
N ILE A 196 -22.61 15.61 -4.85
CA ILE A 196 -23.15 14.77 -3.77
C ILE A 196 -22.78 15.32 -2.39
N LEU A 197 -21.59 15.90 -2.23
CA LEU A 197 -21.15 16.52 -0.97
C LEU A 197 -21.74 17.93 -0.75
N GLY A 198 -22.53 18.47 -1.69
CA GLY A 198 -23.08 19.83 -1.61
C GLY A 198 -22.04 20.94 -1.65
N VAL A 199 -20.82 20.66 -2.14
CA VAL A 199 -19.70 21.61 -2.15
C VAL A 199 -19.76 22.48 -3.41
N SER A 200 -20.35 23.67 -3.27
CA SER A 200 -20.21 24.74 -4.25
C SER A 200 -18.73 25.16 -4.39
N ALA A 201 -18.34 25.54 -5.61
CA ALA A 201 -16.93 25.68 -6.01
C ALA A 201 -16.16 26.85 -5.35
N SER A 202 -16.73 27.56 -4.38
CA SER A 202 -16.08 28.65 -3.64
C SER A 202 -15.05 28.17 -2.61
N ASN A 203 -15.18 26.94 -2.12
CA ASN A 203 -14.40 26.43 -1.00
C ASN A 203 -13.28 25.52 -1.50
N VAL A 204 -12.27 26.11 -2.16
CA VAL A 204 -11.00 25.44 -2.47
C VAL A 204 -10.15 25.36 -1.20
N ASP A 205 -10.58 24.50 -0.27
CA ASP A 205 -9.75 24.10 0.85
C ASP A 205 -8.59 23.27 0.31
N SER A 206 -7.35 23.71 0.57
CA SER A 206 -6.17 23.08 -0.04
C SER A 206 -5.99 21.66 0.48
N ASP A 207 -5.77 20.69 -0.41
CA ASP A 207 -5.41 19.31 -0.06
C ASP A 207 -4.02 19.29 0.63
N LYS A 208 -4.02 19.62 1.93
CA LYS A 208 -2.93 19.28 2.85
C LYS A 208 -3.15 17.83 3.28
N ASP A 209 -2.57 16.90 2.54
CA ASP A 209 -2.53 15.50 2.92
C ASP A 209 -1.79 15.37 4.28
N GLU A 210 -2.54 15.20 5.38
CA GLU A 210 -2.01 14.60 6.60
C GLU A 210 -1.67 13.13 6.31
N ILE A 211 -0.45 12.90 5.84
CA ILE A 211 0.15 11.57 5.74
C ILE A 211 0.37 11.07 7.17
N LEU A 212 -0.50 10.16 7.62
CA LEU A 212 -0.29 9.38 8.84
C LEU A 212 -0.48 7.90 8.54
N SER A 213 0.53 7.11 8.90
CA SER A 213 0.55 5.67 8.76
C SER A 213 -0.42 5.01 9.75
N GLU A 214 -1.54 4.48 9.24
CA GLU A 214 -2.50 3.69 10.02
C GLU A 214 -1.95 2.28 10.32
N SER A 215 -1.11 2.18 11.36
CA SER A 215 -0.70 0.90 11.96
C SER A 215 -1.78 0.43 12.96
N SER A 216 -2.39 -0.72 12.70
CA SER A 216 -3.53 -1.27 13.46
C SER A 216 -3.12 -2.03 14.74
N VAL A 217 -3.68 -1.64 15.89
CA VAL A 217 -3.87 -2.49 17.09
C VAL A 217 -5.06 -1.99 17.92
N ASP A 218 -5.91 -2.91 18.36
CA ASP A 218 -6.91 -2.72 19.44
C ASP A 218 -6.31 -3.16 20.80
N GLU A 219 -6.78 -2.58 21.92
CA GLU A 219 -7.20 -3.29 23.16
C GLU A 219 -7.64 -2.28 24.29
N ILE A 220 -8.85 -2.49 24.86
CA ILE A 220 -9.36 -2.32 26.28
C ILE A 220 -8.77 -1.27 27.29
N ASP A 221 -9.50 -0.71 28.28
CA ASP A 221 -10.94 -0.61 28.66
C ASP A 221 -11.18 0.52 29.72
N GLU A 222 -12.44 0.76 30.12
CA GLU A 222 -12.94 1.52 31.32
C GLU A 222 -12.57 3.04 31.45
N ALA A 223 -13.23 3.90 32.25
CA ALA A 223 -14.34 3.75 33.22
C ALA A 223 -15.38 4.92 33.11
N ALA A 224 -16.27 5.08 34.11
CA ALA A 224 -17.49 5.89 34.06
C ALA A 224 -17.41 7.36 34.58
N SER A 225 -18.58 8.03 34.57
CA SER A 225 -18.94 9.44 34.89
C SER A 225 -18.90 9.80 36.41
N PRO A 226 -19.43 10.94 36.98
CA PRO A 226 -20.33 12.01 36.44
C PRO A 226 -20.23 13.49 36.98
N SER A 227 -21.00 14.40 36.35
CA SER A 227 -21.57 15.68 36.88
C SER A 227 -20.60 16.81 37.34
N VAL A 228 -20.95 18.08 37.61
CA VAL A 228 -22.18 18.84 38.03
C VAL A 228 -22.18 20.28 37.38
N PRO A 229 -23.32 20.98 37.16
CA PRO A 229 -23.38 22.26 36.41
C PRO A 229 -23.44 23.56 37.25
N VAL A 230 -23.23 24.72 36.60
CA VAL A 230 -23.41 26.09 37.13
C VAL A 230 -24.16 26.98 36.11
N LYS A 231 -24.82 28.07 36.56
CA LYS A 231 -25.80 28.87 35.77
C LYS A 231 -25.27 30.24 35.28
N GLN A 232 -25.98 30.75 34.25
CA GLN A 232 -26.15 32.14 33.77
C GLN A 232 -26.43 33.20 34.87
N PRO A 233 -26.50 34.54 34.61
CA PRO A 233 -26.84 35.28 33.35
C PRO A 233 -25.80 36.42 33.00
N VAL A 234 -25.97 37.44 32.13
CA VAL A 234 -27.09 38.38 31.78
C VAL A 234 -26.87 39.03 30.38
N GLN A 235 -27.96 39.16 29.60
CA GLN A 235 -28.41 40.19 28.59
C GLN A 235 -27.38 41.02 27.78
N GLU A 236 -27.63 41.43 26.51
CA GLU A 236 -28.73 41.15 25.55
C GLU A 236 -28.13 41.06 24.10
N GLU A 237 -28.55 41.66 22.97
CA GLU A 237 -29.67 42.53 22.52
C GLU A 237 -29.92 42.25 21.00
N LYS A 238 -30.92 42.90 20.37
CA LYS A 238 -31.36 42.68 18.98
C LYS A 238 -31.07 43.87 18.05
N PRO A 239 -30.84 43.57 16.77
CA PRO A 239 -31.65 44.19 15.73
C PRO A 239 -32.41 43.15 14.90
N VAL A 240 -33.61 43.53 14.43
CA VAL A 240 -34.42 42.68 13.54
C VAL A 240 -33.89 42.82 12.11
N ILE A 241 -33.31 41.75 11.57
CA ILE A 241 -33.04 41.60 10.13
C ILE A 241 -34.16 40.75 9.51
N VAL A 242 -34.55 41.13 8.30
CA VAL A 242 -35.71 40.57 7.58
C VAL A 242 -35.56 39.07 7.37
N LYS A 243 -36.64 38.31 7.60
CA LYS A 243 -36.73 36.93 7.13
C LYS A 243 -36.77 36.90 5.60
N MET A 244 -35.63 36.70 4.96
CA MET A 244 -35.62 35.81 3.80
C MET A 244 -35.61 34.39 4.33
N ASP A 245 -36.63 33.61 3.99
CA ASP A 245 -36.63 32.16 4.17
C ASP A 245 -35.69 31.53 3.14
N ASN A 246 -34.39 31.77 3.33
CA ASN A 246 -33.34 31.09 2.61
C ASN A 246 -33.34 29.65 3.09
N LYS A 247 -34.20 28.82 2.48
CA LYS A 247 -34.21 27.37 2.63
C LYS A 247 -32.87 26.86 2.12
N GLY A 248 -31.86 26.87 2.99
CA GLY A 248 -30.69 26.03 2.84
C GLY A 248 -31.20 24.61 2.68
N SER A 249 -31.14 24.11 1.44
CA SER A 249 -31.47 22.73 1.13
C SER A 249 -30.62 21.86 2.06
N GLN A 250 -31.27 21.04 2.89
CA GLN A 250 -30.52 20.01 3.60
C GLN A 250 -29.75 19.19 2.56
N PRO A 251 -28.50 18.79 2.84
CA PRO A 251 -27.75 17.95 1.91
C PRO A 251 -28.61 16.72 1.60
N GLU A 252 -28.95 16.52 0.32
CA GLU A 252 -29.78 15.39 -0.12
C GLU A 252 -29.10 14.03 0.14
N PHE A 253 -27.81 14.08 0.51
CA PHE A 253 -26.92 12.96 0.72
C PHE A 253 -26.20 13.10 2.07
N ASP A 254 -26.58 12.27 3.05
CA ASP A 254 -25.81 12.06 4.29
C ASP A 254 -24.68 11.06 4.01
N ILE A 255 -23.59 11.55 3.40
CA ILE A 255 -22.49 10.74 2.85
C ILE A 255 -21.13 11.25 3.34
N ASP A 256 -20.38 10.36 3.99
CA ASP A 256 -19.01 10.61 4.44
C ASP A 256 -18.04 10.74 3.24
N LYS A 257 -17.39 11.91 3.08
CA LYS A 257 -16.40 12.20 2.03
C LYS A 257 -15.32 11.11 1.89
N SER A 258 -14.97 10.40 2.97
CA SER A 258 -13.93 9.38 2.93
C SER A 258 -14.32 8.06 2.22
N ILE A 259 -15.60 7.82 1.92
CA ILE A 259 -15.99 6.59 1.18
C ILE A 259 -15.87 6.72 -0.35
N PHE A 260 -15.61 7.91 -0.89
CA PHE A 260 -15.33 8.09 -2.31
C PHE A 260 -13.90 7.67 -2.66
N ILE A 261 -13.69 7.08 -3.83
CA ILE A 261 -12.35 6.84 -4.37
C ILE A 261 -11.74 8.17 -4.85
N LYS A 262 -10.48 8.47 -4.51
CA LYS A 262 -9.77 9.66 -5.03
C LYS A 262 -9.80 9.59 -6.58
N PRO A 263 -10.31 10.61 -7.32
CA PRO A 263 -10.37 10.55 -8.78
C PRO A 263 -9.02 10.32 -9.46
N LYS A 264 -7.94 10.88 -8.88
CA LYS A 264 -6.55 10.64 -9.28
C LYS A 264 -6.08 9.18 -9.17
N THR A 265 -6.81 8.29 -8.51
CA THR A 265 -6.44 6.87 -8.31
C THR A 265 -7.41 5.92 -9.00
N PHE A 266 -8.20 6.40 -9.97
CA PHE A 266 -9.24 5.62 -10.66
C PHE A 266 -8.65 4.63 -11.68
N HIS A 267 -9.10 3.38 -11.62
CA HIS A 267 -8.57 2.25 -12.41
C HIS A 267 -9.57 1.09 -12.44
N LEU A 268 -9.35 0.12 -13.33
CA LEU A 268 -9.97 -1.21 -13.25
C LEU A 268 -8.98 -2.20 -12.65
N THR A 269 -9.35 -2.92 -11.59
CA THR A 269 -8.51 -3.98 -11.02
C THR A 269 -8.65 -5.28 -11.82
N VAL A 270 -7.52 -5.88 -12.20
CA VAL A 270 -7.43 -7.19 -12.87
C VAL A 270 -7.05 -8.28 -11.87
N LEU A 271 -6.00 -8.06 -11.06
CA LEU A 271 -5.57 -8.96 -9.99
C LEU A 271 -5.19 -8.19 -8.72
N MET A 272 -5.36 -8.83 -7.57
CA MET A 272 -4.87 -8.36 -6.27
C MET A 272 -3.73 -9.28 -5.81
N LEU A 273 -2.58 -8.70 -5.43
CA LEU A 273 -1.34 -9.45 -5.22
C LEU A 273 -0.71 -9.19 -3.84
N LYS A 274 -0.05 -10.23 -3.31
CA LYS A 274 0.78 -10.16 -2.11
C LYS A 274 2.21 -10.49 -2.48
N LEU A 275 3.00 -9.42 -2.63
CA LEU A 275 4.42 -9.53 -3.01
C LEU A 275 5.28 -9.37 -1.75
N TRP A 276 5.26 -8.21 -1.11
CA TRP A 276 5.83 -7.96 0.24
C TRP A 276 7.33 -8.30 0.43
N ASN A 277 8.06 -8.53 -0.67
CA ASN A 277 9.52 -8.53 -0.76
C ASN A 277 9.91 -8.13 -2.20
N LYS A 278 11.20 -7.82 -2.43
CA LYS A 278 11.68 -7.35 -3.74
C LYS A 278 11.62 -8.44 -4.81
N ASP A 279 11.89 -9.67 -4.42
CA ASP A 279 12.04 -10.81 -5.34
C ASP A 279 10.68 -11.17 -5.97
N ARG A 280 9.59 -11.15 -5.20
CA ARG A 280 8.21 -11.31 -5.72
C ARG A 280 7.74 -10.09 -6.53
N ILE A 281 8.30 -8.89 -6.32
CA ILE A 281 8.04 -7.71 -7.15
C ILE A 281 8.76 -7.80 -8.50
N ALA A 282 10.01 -8.27 -8.51
CA ALA A 282 10.76 -8.57 -9.72
C ALA A 282 10.04 -9.66 -10.52
N GLN A 283 9.77 -10.82 -9.90
CA GLN A 283 9.04 -11.94 -10.51
C GLN A 283 7.68 -11.49 -11.10
N ALA A 284 6.90 -10.68 -10.39
CA ALA A 284 5.65 -10.13 -10.90
C ALA A 284 5.86 -9.23 -12.13
N SER A 285 6.93 -8.44 -12.16
CA SER A 285 7.27 -7.57 -13.29
C SER A 285 7.70 -8.39 -14.51
N ASP A 286 8.56 -9.40 -14.31
CA ASP A 286 9.04 -10.32 -15.35
C ASP A 286 7.89 -11.11 -15.97
N ILE A 287 6.95 -11.62 -15.15
CA ILE A 287 5.75 -12.31 -15.64
C ILE A 287 4.91 -11.36 -16.49
N LEU A 288 4.65 -10.13 -16.02
CA LEU A 288 3.83 -9.16 -16.76
C LEU A 288 4.47 -8.81 -18.12
N GLN A 289 5.79 -8.61 -18.17
CA GLN A 289 6.51 -8.42 -19.44
C GLN A 289 6.44 -9.65 -20.34
N SER A 290 6.64 -10.86 -19.79
CA SER A 290 6.66 -12.11 -20.57
C SER A 290 5.35 -12.42 -21.30
N VAL A 291 4.20 -11.95 -20.79
CA VAL A 291 2.89 -12.13 -21.43
C VAL A 291 2.50 -10.99 -22.37
N SER A 292 3.34 -9.96 -22.55
CA SER A 292 3.01 -8.75 -23.34
C SER A 292 2.53 -9.08 -24.77
N SER A 293 3.22 -9.98 -25.48
CA SER A 293 2.81 -10.45 -26.81
C SER A 293 1.49 -11.22 -26.77
N GLN A 294 1.33 -12.15 -25.83
CA GLN A 294 0.12 -12.97 -25.67
C GLN A 294 -1.11 -12.12 -25.32
N VAL A 295 -0.91 -11.03 -24.58
CA VAL A 295 -1.93 -10.01 -24.27
C VAL A 295 -2.32 -9.24 -25.52
N ASN A 296 -1.36 -8.82 -26.34
CA ASN A 296 -1.63 -8.11 -27.59
C ASN A 296 -2.29 -9.03 -28.64
N ASP A 297 -1.91 -10.31 -28.72
CA ASP A 297 -2.57 -11.31 -29.55
C ASP A 297 -4.00 -11.62 -29.08
N ALA A 298 -4.25 -11.62 -27.77
CA ALA A 298 -5.61 -11.74 -27.21
C ALA A 298 -6.48 -10.48 -27.47
N LEU A 299 -5.85 -9.33 -27.69
CA LEU A 299 -6.46 -8.11 -28.24
C LEU A 299 -6.46 -8.06 -29.78
N GLU A 300 -6.05 -9.14 -30.44
CA GLU A 300 -5.98 -9.30 -31.90
C GLU A 300 -5.10 -8.21 -32.58
N ASN A 301 -4.10 -7.72 -31.83
CA ASN A 301 -3.23 -6.59 -32.18
C ASN A 301 -3.99 -5.31 -32.61
N ARG A 302 -5.24 -5.15 -32.15
CA ARG A 302 -6.10 -3.98 -32.36
C ARG A 302 -6.29 -3.20 -31.06
N PRO A 303 -6.48 -1.86 -31.13
CA PRO A 303 -6.83 -1.06 -29.97
C PRO A 303 -8.08 -1.54 -29.23
N ILE A 304 -8.17 -1.17 -27.95
CA ILE A 304 -9.28 -1.55 -27.08
C ILE A 304 -9.76 -0.34 -26.26
N SER A 305 -11.06 -0.11 -26.30
CA SER A 305 -11.75 0.94 -25.54
C SER A 305 -12.81 0.31 -24.65
N ILE A 306 -13.14 1.01 -23.56
CA ILE A 306 -14.26 0.69 -22.68
C ILE A 306 -15.27 1.83 -22.66
N GLN A 307 -16.56 1.51 -22.55
CA GLN A 307 -17.58 2.47 -22.14
C GLN A 307 -17.89 2.28 -20.64
N LEU A 308 -17.97 3.38 -19.92
CA LEU A 308 -18.40 3.42 -18.52
C LEU A 308 -19.77 4.08 -18.45
N ARG A 309 -20.81 3.33 -18.07
CA ARG A 309 -22.19 3.86 -18.04
C ARG A 309 -23.02 3.35 -16.87
N GLY A 310 -23.71 4.27 -16.22
CA GLY A 310 -24.57 4.06 -15.07
C GLY A 310 -23.82 3.79 -13.77
N LEU A 311 -24.56 3.28 -12.79
CA LEU A 311 -24.04 2.84 -11.49
C LEU A 311 -24.59 1.46 -11.12
N THR A 312 -23.82 0.66 -10.38
CA THR A 312 -24.24 -0.64 -9.85
C THR A 312 -23.64 -0.91 -8.47
N CYS A 313 -24.34 -1.68 -7.64
CA CYS A 313 -23.86 -2.14 -6.34
C CYS A 313 -23.16 -3.50 -6.49
N MET A 314 -21.96 -3.67 -5.93
CA MET A 314 -21.22 -4.95 -6.02
C MET A 314 -21.97 -6.13 -5.41
N LYS A 315 -22.63 -5.90 -4.26
CA LYS A 315 -23.55 -6.81 -3.58
C LYS A 315 -24.61 -5.96 -2.84
N GLY A 316 -25.84 -6.48 -2.74
CA GLY A 316 -26.95 -5.78 -2.08
C GLY A 316 -27.64 -4.73 -2.97
N SER A 317 -28.57 -3.97 -2.38
CA SER A 317 -29.35 -2.92 -3.06
C SER A 317 -28.81 -1.51 -2.71
N PRO A 318 -29.15 -0.48 -3.51
CA PRO A 318 -28.72 0.90 -3.22
C PRO A 318 -29.06 1.39 -1.81
N ALA A 319 -30.16 0.92 -1.22
CA ALA A 319 -30.57 1.28 0.15
C ALA A 319 -29.58 0.86 1.26
N ARG A 320 -28.68 -0.09 0.98
CA ARG A 320 -27.61 -0.55 1.86
C ARG A 320 -26.34 -0.87 1.06
N ALA A 321 -25.94 0.06 0.20
CA ALA A 321 -24.76 -0.09 -0.63
C ALA A 321 -23.49 -0.21 0.23
N ARG A 322 -22.57 -1.09 -0.18
CA ARG A 322 -21.20 -1.17 0.38
C ARG A 322 -20.15 -0.66 -0.60
N VAL A 323 -20.30 -1.05 -1.86
CA VAL A 323 -19.43 -0.66 -2.98
C VAL A 323 -20.34 -0.28 -4.15
N VAL A 324 -20.14 0.92 -4.68
CA VAL A 324 -20.80 1.43 -5.88
C VAL A 324 -19.75 1.66 -6.94
N TYR A 325 -20.01 1.16 -8.15
CA TYR A 325 -19.10 1.18 -9.28
C TYR A 325 -19.84 1.55 -10.56
N ALA A 326 -19.14 2.11 -11.54
CA ALA A 326 -19.64 2.20 -12.91
C ALA A 326 -19.38 0.86 -13.64
N PRO A 327 -20.41 0.22 -14.21
CA PRO A 327 -20.26 -0.91 -15.12
C PRO A 327 -19.26 -0.63 -16.24
N VAL A 328 -18.48 -1.65 -16.60
CA VAL A 328 -17.52 -1.64 -17.70
C VAL A 328 -18.12 -2.42 -18.86
N LEU A 329 -18.20 -1.79 -20.03
CA LEU A 329 -18.56 -2.45 -21.30
C LEU A 329 -17.37 -2.36 -22.25
N GLU A 330 -17.10 -3.44 -22.99
CA GLU A 330 -16.08 -3.45 -24.04
C GLU A 330 -16.65 -2.84 -25.33
N VAL A 331 -15.95 -1.87 -25.92
CA VAL A 331 -16.37 -1.25 -27.19
C VAL A 331 -16.19 -2.26 -28.32
N GLY A 332 -17.25 -2.47 -29.10
CA GLY A 332 -17.34 -3.55 -30.09
C GLY A 332 -17.88 -4.88 -29.52
N GLY A 333 -17.75 -5.13 -28.21
CA GLY A 333 -18.34 -6.29 -27.53
C GLY A 333 -17.74 -7.65 -27.94
N GLU A 334 -16.52 -7.67 -28.47
CA GLU A 334 -15.86 -8.87 -29.03
C GLU A 334 -15.29 -9.81 -27.94
N GLY A 335 -15.22 -9.34 -26.69
CA GLY A 335 -14.66 -10.04 -25.52
C GLY A 335 -13.13 -10.04 -25.46
N ARG A 336 -12.46 -9.20 -26.27
CA ARG A 336 -11.00 -9.11 -26.37
C ARG A 336 -10.36 -8.69 -25.04
N LEU A 337 -10.94 -7.72 -24.34
CA LEU A 337 -10.40 -7.23 -23.06
C LEU A 337 -10.45 -8.32 -21.97
N VAL A 338 -11.53 -9.11 -21.96
CA VAL A 338 -11.68 -10.23 -21.02
C VAL A 338 -10.70 -11.35 -21.36
N ARG A 339 -10.46 -11.65 -22.65
CA ARG A 339 -9.39 -12.59 -23.09
C ARG A 339 -8.01 -12.12 -22.62
N ALA A 340 -7.66 -10.86 -22.87
CA ALA A 340 -6.37 -10.29 -22.49
C ALA A 340 -6.14 -10.31 -20.96
N CYS A 341 -7.14 -9.89 -20.17
CA CYS A 341 -7.06 -9.97 -18.72
C CYS A 341 -7.00 -11.42 -18.19
N LYS A 342 -7.62 -12.37 -18.90
CA LYS A 342 -7.55 -13.80 -18.57
C LYS A 342 -6.14 -14.36 -18.80
N VAL A 343 -5.46 -14.01 -19.90
CA VAL A 343 -4.06 -14.42 -20.15
C VAL A 343 -3.15 -14.00 -18.99
N ILE A 344 -3.27 -12.75 -18.55
CA ILE A 344 -2.54 -12.23 -17.38
C ILE A 344 -2.90 -13.02 -16.12
N THR A 345 -4.19 -13.28 -15.90
CA THR A 345 -4.67 -14.03 -14.73
C THR A 345 -4.10 -15.45 -14.69
N GLU A 346 -4.14 -16.19 -15.80
CA GLU A 346 -3.64 -17.56 -15.86
C GLU A 346 -2.11 -17.65 -15.67
N ALA A 347 -1.34 -16.68 -16.18
CA ALA A 347 0.11 -16.61 -15.95
C ALA A 347 0.47 -16.34 -14.48
N PHE A 348 -0.22 -15.40 -13.82
CA PHE A 348 0.00 -15.07 -12.41
C PHE A 348 -0.55 -16.12 -11.42
N VAL A 349 -1.54 -16.91 -11.83
CA VAL A 349 -1.97 -18.12 -11.10
C VAL A 349 -0.92 -19.23 -11.26
N LYS A 350 -0.41 -19.46 -12.48
CA LYS A 350 0.62 -20.47 -12.77
C LYS A 350 1.93 -20.24 -12.01
N SER A 351 2.28 -18.98 -11.71
CA SER A 351 3.48 -18.62 -10.93
C SER A 351 3.33 -18.69 -9.41
N GLY A 352 2.14 -18.99 -8.88
CA GLY A 352 1.89 -19.01 -7.44
C GLY A 352 1.83 -17.63 -6.74
N LEU A 353 1.80 -16.53 -7.51
CA LEU A 353 1.68 -15.17 -6.96
C LEU A 353 0.25 -14.80 -6.55
N VAL A 354 -0.76 -15.51 -7.06
CA VAL A 354 -2.18 -15.35 -6.71
C VAL A 354 -2.59 -16.36 -5.63
N LEU A 355 -3.32 -15.91 -4.62
CA LEU A 355 -3.83 -16.78 -3.55
C LEU A 355 -4.87 -17.77 -4.10
N GLU A 356 -4.86 -19.02 -3.64
CA GLU A 356 -5.77 -20.09 -4.13
C GLU A 356 -7.26 -19.71 -4.07
N ARG A 357 -7.65 -18.90 -3.07
CA ARG A 357 -9.02 -18.38 -2.89
C ARG A 357 -9.43 -17.32 -3.93
N ASP A 358 -8.44 -16.65 -4.52
CA ASP A 358 -8.62 -15.57 -5.49
C ASP A 358 -8.50 -16.11 -6.92
N ALA A 359 -7.62 -17.09 -7.14
CA ALA A 359 -7.48 -17.85 -8.39
C ALA A 359 -8.79 -18.57 -8.83
N LYS A 360 -9.70 -18.82 -7.88
CA LYS A 360 -11.02 -19.44 -8.11
C LYS A 360 -12.16 -18.44 -8.37
N GLN A 361 -11.86 -17.14 -8.42
CA GLN A 361 -12.87 -16.09 -8.66
C GLN A 361 -12.89 -15.68 -10.13
N GLU A 362 -14.08 -15.61 -10.71
CA GLU A 362 -14.27 -15.09 -12.06
C GLU A 362 -13.98 -13.57 -12.10
N LEU A 363 -13.18 -13.14 -13.09
CA LEU A 363 -12.84 -11.73 -13.26
C LEU A 363 -14.08 -10.90 -13.59
N ARG A 364 -14.35 -9.88 -12.76
CA ARG A 364 -15.40 -8.89 -13.02
C ARG A 364 -14.80 -7.49 -12.97
N LEU A 365 -14.47 -6.94 -14.14
CA LEU A 365 -13.99 -5.56 -14.27
C LEU A 365 -15.06 -4.57 -13.76
N HIS A 366 -14.66 -3.66 -12.89
CA HIS A 366 -15.56 -2.70 -12.24
C HIS A 366 -14.83 -1.42 -11.86
N ALA A 367 -15.33 -0.27 -12.31
CA ALA A 367 -14.73 1.03 -12.00
C ALA A 367 -15.28 1.54 -10.67
N THR A 368 -14.61 1.24 -9.55
CA THR A 368 -15.11 1.56 -8.20
C THR A 368 -15.12 3.07 -7.94
N ILE A 369 -16.29 3.64 -7.67
CA ILE A 369 -16.47 5.08 -7.40
C ILE A 369 -16.63 5.34 -5.89
N MET A 370 -17.31 4.45 -5.16
CA MET A 370 -17.51 4.55 -3.71
C MET A 370 -17.33 3.18 -3.03
N ASN A 371 -16.66 3.13 -1.89
CA ASN A 371 -16.47 1.91 -1.11
C ASN A 371 -16.33 2.22 0.40
N VAL A 372 -17.23 1.67 1.23
CA VAL A 372 -17.26 1.93 2.68
C VAL A 372 -16.02 1.49 3.44
N ARG A 373 -15.15 0.63 2.86
CA ARG A 373 -13.89 0.22 3.51
C ARG A 373 -12.93 1.38 3.79
N HIS A 374 -13.12 2.52 3.12
CA HIS A 374 -12.28 3.71 3.26
C HIS A 374 -12.83 4.72 4.28
N ARG A 375 -13.92 4.40 4.99
CA ARG A 375 -14.57 5.31 5.94
C ARG A 375 -13.68 5.58 7.16
N LYS A 376 -13.23 6.83 7.34
CA LYS A 376 -12.33 7.29 8.44
C LYS A 376 -13.01 7.38 9.83
N SER A 377 -13.89 6.44 10.17
CA SER A 377 -14.74 6.52 11.38
C SER A 377 -14.06 5.97 12.63
N LYS A 378 -13.89 6.81 13.66
CA LYS A 378 -13.18 6.48 14.92
C LYS A 378 -13.93 5.52 15.88
N LYS A 379 -15.05 4.91 15.48
CA LYS A 379 -15.76 3.88 16.27
C LYS A 379 -16.33 2.77 15.39
N SER A 380 -15.82 1.55 15.58
CA SER A 380 -16.37 0.35 14.95
C SER A 380 -17.78 0.09 15.48
N ASN A 381 -18.77 0.27 14.61
CA ASN A 381 -20.17 0.07 14.93
C ASN A 381 -20.90 -0.49 13.71
N ARG A 382 -21.74 -1.51 13.90
CA ARG A 382 -22.32 -2.32 12.80
C ARG A 382 -23.19 -1.52 11.82
N ARG A 383 -23.63 -0.31 12.20
CA ARG A 383 -24.31 0.68 11.33
C ARG A 383 -23.41 1.31 10.25
N ASN A 384 -22.09 1.28 10.42
CA ASN A 384 -21.14 1.84 9.44
C ASN A 384 -20.80 0.87 8.30
N ASP A 385 -21.43 -0.31 8.25
CA ASP A 385 -21.16 -1.36 7.26
C ASP A 385 -21.69 -1.07 5.84
N SER A 386 -22.43 0.02 5.66
CA SER A 386 -23.13 0.39 4.43
C SER A 386 -23.48 1.89 4.39
N PHE A 387 -24.09 2.35 3.30
CA PHE A 387 -24.72 3.67 3.14
C PHE A 387 -25.97 3.57 2.26
N ASP A 388 -26.83 4.60 2.30
CA ASP A 388 -27.99 4.69 1.41
C ASP A 388 -27.63 5.47 0.14
N ALA A 389 -27.45 4.74 -0.96
CA ALA A 389 -27.17 5.29 -2.28
C ALA A 389 -28.44 5.59 -3.10
N ARG A 390 -29.66 5.45 -2.54
CA ARG A 390 -30.91 5.58 -3.34
C ARG A 390 -31.04 6.94 -4.04
N ALA A 391 -30.67 8.04 -3.39
CA ALA A 391 -30.67 9.36 -4.03
C ALA A 391 -29.63 9.43 -5.16
N ILE A 392 -28.41 8.93 -4.91
CA ILE A 392 -27.32 8.89 -5.89
C ILE A 392 -27.74 8.07 -7.14
N PHE A 393 -28.43 6.95 -6.95
CA PHE A 393 -28.95 6.13 -8.06
C PHE A 393 -30.13 6.78 -8.81
N ARG A 394 -30.89 7.71 -8.21
CA ARG A 394 -31.91 8.49 -8.94
C ARG A 394 -31.28 9.54 -9.86
N GLN A 395 -30.21 10.19 -9.41
CA GLN A 395 -29.56 11.28 -10.14
C GLN A 395 -28.52 10.76 -11.15
N TYR A 396 -27.77 9.71 -10.80
CA TYR A 396 -26.61 9.22 -11.54
C TYR A 396 -26.71 7.74 -11.96
N GLY A 397 -27.83 7.07 -11.71
CA GLY A 397 -27.99 5.64 -11.99
C GLY A 397 -27.77 5.25 -13.45
N GLU A 398 -28.05 6.16 -14.38
CA GLU A 398 -27.86 6.00 -15.84
C GLU A 398 -26.74 6.88 -16.42
N GLN A 399 -25.97 7.58 -15.56
CA GLN A 399 -24.92 8.54 -15.96
C GLN A 399 -23.98 7.94 -17.01
N ASP A 400 -23.90 8.57 -18.19
CA ASP A 400 -22.82 8.26 -19.12
C ASP A 400 -21.53 8.91 -18.60
N TRP A 401 -20.53 8.10 -18.28
CA TRP A 401 -19.22 8.59 -17.90
C TRP A 401 -18.33 8.79 -19.14
N GLY A 402 -18.65 8.15 -20.26
CA GLY A 402 -17.94 8.26 -21.53
C GLY A 402 -17.25 6.97 -21.97
N GLU A 403 -16.58 7.07 -23.11
CA GLU A 403 -15.75 6.02 -23.70
C GLU A 403 -14.26 6.36 -23.55
N TYR A 404 -13.44 5.36 -23.23
CA TYR A 404 -12.04 5.52 -22.86
C TYR A 404 -11.16 4.43 -23.49
N PRO A 405 -10.10 4.79 -24.24
CA PRO A 405 -9.10 3.83 -24.67
C PRO A 405 -8.28 3.32 -23.47
N VAL A 406 -7.81 2.09 -23.55
CA VAL A 406 -6.95 1.47 -22.52
C VAL A 406 -5.56 1.26 -23.11
N PRO A 407 -4.57 2.13 -22.83
CA PRO A 407 -3.27 2.09 -23.52
C PRO A 407 -2.24 1.16 -22.87
N ALA A 408 -2.47 0.71 -21.63
CA ALA A 408 -1.48 -0.06 -20.88
C ALA A 408 -2.11 -0.95 -19.79
N VAL A 409 -1.33 -1.93 -19.32
CA VAL A 409 -1.58 -2.65 -18.07
C VAL A 409 -0.47 -2.32 -17.08
N HIS A 410 -0.83 -1.95 -15.85
CA HIS A 410 0.11 -1.53 -14.80
C HIS A 410 0.13 -2.55 -13.65
N LEU A 411 1.32 -2.99 -13.25
CA LEU A 411 1.60 -3.53 -11.92
C LEU A 411 1.85 -2.35 -10.97
N SER A 412 0.94 -2.12 -10.02
CA SER A 412 0.97 -0.96 -9.13
C SER A 412 1.09 -1.37 -7.66
N GLN A 413 1.86 -0.60 -6.89
CA GLN A 413 1.96 -0.73 -5.45
C GLN A 413 0.79 -0.01 -4.78
N ARG A 414 0.12 -0.66 -3.82
CA ARG A 414 -0.94 -0.02 -3.01
C ARG A 414 -0.33 0.98 -2.04
N PHE A 415 -1.07 2.05 -1.78
CA PHE A 415 -0.77 3.11 -0.80
C PHE A 415 0.51 3.93 -1.05
N LYS A 416 1.33 3.57 -2.03
CA LYS A 416 2.41 4.39 -2.57
C LYS A 416 1.93 5.08 -3.85
N PHE A 417 2.23 6.36 -4.00
CA PHE A 417 1.75 7.20 -5.11
C PHE A 417 2.93 7.89 -5.82
N ASP A 418 2.70 8.32 -7.06
CA ASP A 418 3.61 9.17 -7.82
C ASP A 418 3.33 10.67 -7.60
N GLU A 419 4.12 11.53 -8.25
CA GLU A 419 3.97 13.00 -8.20
C GLU A 419 2.64 13.49 -8.79
N GLY A 420 2.06 12.74 -9.74
CA GLY A 420 0.72 12.99 -10.27
C GLY A 420 -0.38 12.66 -9.26
N GLY A 421 -0.11 11.77 -8.30
CA GLY A 421 -1.05 11.22 -7.34
C GLY A 421 -1.78 9.96 -7.83
N TYR A 422 -1.31 9.33 -8.91
CA TYR A 422 -1.71 7.96 -9.26
C TYR A 422 -0.87 6.95 -8.46
N TYR A 423 -1.24 5.67 -8.50
CA TYR A 423 -0.49 4.61 -7.80
C TYR A 423 0.88 4.40 -8.43
N HIS A 424 1.91 4.30 -7.60
CA HIS A 424 3.28 4.02 -8.05
C HIS A 424 3.33 2.74 -8.90
N CYS A 425 3.70 2.91 -10.16
CA CYS A 425 3.83 1.81 -11.12
C CYS A 425 5.20 1.16 -10.96
N CYS A 426 5.22 -0.14 -10.66
CA CYS A 426 6.44 -0.94 -10.57
C CYS A 426 6.89 -1.41 -11.96
N CYS A 427 5.92 -1.75 -12.82
CA CYS A 427 6.13 -2.25 -14.17
C CYS A 427 4.84 -2.07 -14.99
N SER A 428 4.94 -1.82 -16.29
CA SER A 428 3.79 -1.79 -17.20
C SER A 428 4.10 -2.43 -18.55
N ILE A 429 3.05 -2.87 -19.23
CA ILE A 429 3.09 -3.28 -20.65
C ILE A 429 2.15 -2.39 -21.47
N PRO A 430 2.55 -1.94 -22.67
CA PRO A 430 1.66 -1.23 -23.59
C PRO A 430 0.65 -2.20 -24.22
N LEU A 431 -0.54 -1.69 -24.51
CA LEU A 431 -1.55 -2.34 -25.34
C LEU A 431 -1.54 -1.71 -26.75
N PRO A 432 -2.19 -2.30 -27.76
CA PRO A 432 -2.06 -1.82 -29.14
C PRO A 432 -2.66 -0.40 -29.28
N GLU A 433 -1.85 0.55 -29.73
CA GLU A 433 -2.27 1.93 -29.96
C GLU A 433 -2.97 2.09 -31.32
N VAL A 434 -3.79 3.14 -31.46
CA VAL A 434 -4.31 3.54 -32.77
C VAL A 434 -3.12 4.04 -33.59
N ALA A 435 -2.77 3.32 -34.65
CA ALA A 435 -1.73 3.75 -35.58
C ALA A 435 -2.06 5.16 -36.11
N GLN A 436 -1.22 6.14 -35.77
CA GLN A 436 -1.38 7.49 -36.25
C GLN A 436 -1.06 7.49 -37.75
N SER A 437 -2.08 7.76 -38.57
CA SER A 437 -1.89 8.06 -39.99
C SER A 437 -1.28 9.45 -40.11
N GLU A 438 -0.03 9.52 -40.57
CA GLU A 438 0.67 10.76 -40.94
C GLU A 438 -0.02 11.50 -42.10
#